data_AF-A0A522EJD9-F1
#
_entry.id   AF-A0A522EJD9-F1
#
_cell.length_a   1.000
_cell.length_b   1.000
_cell.length_c   1.000
_cell.angle_alpha   90.00
_cell.angle_beta   90.00
_cell.angle_gamma   90.00
#
_symmetry.space_group_name_H-M   'P 1'
#
loop_
_entity.id
_entity.type
_entity.pdbx_description
1 polymer ?
#
loop_
_entity_poly.entity_id
_entity_poly.type
_entity_poly.pdbx_seq_one_letter_code
_entity_poly.pdbx_strand_id
1 'polypeptide(L)'
;MNNPKKLLRSDIRYECEDTAYERGKEYFEKGMVLDLVVKSEGALFVQLNATVKGNAINPYKQNIRIVWRPDYSSAEIDGDCSCPVGYNCKHVAAVCLKYQASTQNPSQIAAPNCFDWLESLYEPIQQPHNAYEEFIAYLLKPGKNPHEFIIDFLITKEKKSGGLNKGRKTTLNNLRYSYSYLSYVQPQDGDIAKLLSALTTSAGFPVLSGTAGYLALSKMLKTGRLYWLNADNPVLKAGPDRDLALAWQQSEAGDFSLSIPIEPATKLLFTDPPLYLDTASAAVGAFKPPCPTTEQLKKILAAPIIPAAYADEFSQRLTLEHPGLPLPAPKKVAVTELDGLEAVPRLWLFGKQFNAQHYIHFMAVGFYYGEHLLSAITPEDYSVVKSKQGLLRITRDVESERAAIFA
;
A
#
# COMPACT_ATOMS: atom_id res chain seq x y z
N MET A 1 8.93 26.63 28.36
CA MET A 1 9.42 26.46 26.99
C MET A 1 10.67 27.31 26.86
N ASN A 2 11.86 26.71 26.70
CA ASN A 2 13.08 27.49 26.48
C ASN A 2 13.15 27.87 25.00
N ASN A 3 12.69 29.07 24.65
CA ASN A 3 12.92 29.59 23.31
C ASN A 3 14.43 29.80 23.12
N PRO A 4 15.02 29.33 22.01
CA PRO A 4 16.43 29.58 21.73
C PRO A 4 16.65 31.07 21.43
N LYS A 5 17.77 31.65 21.90
CA LYS A 5 18.21 33.01 21.58
C LYS A 5 18.38 33.16 20.06
N LYS A 6 17.36 33.70 19.38
CA LYS A 6 17.33 33.92 17.92
C LYS A 6 16.76 35.31 17.64
N LEU A 7 17.34 36.02 16.69
CA LEU A 7 16.74 37.22 16.11
C LEU A 7 15.72 36.78 15.04
N LEU A 8 14.47 37.21 15.12
CA LEU A 8 13.44 36.85 14.12
C LEU A 8 13.38 37.89 13.01
N ARG A 9 12.98 37.47 11.80
CA ARG A 9 12.76 38.42 10.69
C ARG A 9 11.60 39.37 10.98
N SER A 10 10.61 38.91 11.75
CA SER A 10 9.50 39.74 12.23
C SER A 10 9.96 40.87 13.13
N ASP A 11 10.96 40.62 13.99
CA ASP A 11 11.54 41.66 14.85
C ASP A 11 12.23 42.74 14.00
N ILE A 12 13.07 42.34 13.04
CA ILE A 12 13.76 43.27 12.13
C ILE A 12 12.75 44.08 11.31
N ARG A 13 11.69 43.42 10.83
CA ARG A 13 10.63 44.05 10.03
C ARG A 13 9.80 45.04 10.85
N TYR A 14 9.50 44.69 12.10
CA TYR A 14 8.76 45.56 13.02
C TYR A 14 9.58 46.80 13.40
N GLU A 15 10.85 46.62 13.79
CA GLU A 15 11.71 47.71 14.28
C GLU A 15 12.23 48.64 13.16
N CYS A 16 12.41 48.14 11.94
CA CYS A 16 12.88 48.93 10.79
C CYS A 16 11.76 49.41 9.86
N GLU A 17 10.51 49.03 10.12
CA GLU A 17 9.36 49.22 9.23
C GLU A 17 9.47 48.47 7.88
N ASP A 18 8.32 48.15 7.28
CA ASP A 18 8.24 47.31 6.08
C ASP A 18 9.08 47.81 4.90
N THR A 19 9.06 49.12 4.64
CA THR A 19 9.75 49.70 3.48
C THR A 19 11.27 49.66 3.63
N ALA A 20 11.78 49.90 4.85
CA ALA A 20 13.21 49.86 5.09
C ALA A 20 13.70 48.41 5.18
N TYR A 21 12.88 47.51 5.73
CA TYR A 21 13.15 46.07 5.74
C TYR A 21 13.32 45.48 4.34
N GLU A 22 12.36 45.69 3.42
CA GLU A 22 12.44 45.12 2.07
C GLU A 22 13.65 45.65 1.30
N ARG A 23 13.94 46.95 1.42
CA ARG A 23 15.16 47.53 0.83
C ARG A 23 16.42 47.00 1.51
N GLY A 24 16.40 46.78 2.81
CA GLY A 24 17.52 46.21 3.56
C GLY A 24 17.82 44.78 3.16
N LYS A 25 16.77 43.99 2.88
CA LYS A 25 16.87 42.65 2.32
C LYS A 25 17.60 42.65 0.98
N GLU A 26 17.25 43.57 0.07
CA GLU A 26 17.99 43.69 -1.20
C GLU A 26 19.47 44.00 -1.00
N TYR A 27 19.81 44.87 -0.05
CA TYR A 27 21.21 45.22 0.24
C TYR A 27 21.98 44.03 0.82
N PHE A 28 21.34 43.25 1.70
CA PHE A 28 21.89 42.01 2.23
C PHE A 28 22.13 40.99 1.12
N GLU A 29 21.15 40.75 0.25
CA GLU A 29 21.24 39.79 -0.87
C GLU A 29 22.30 40.19 -1.91
N LYS A 30 22.46 41.50 -2.16
CA LYS A 30 23.51 42.06 -3.03
C LYS A 30 24.91 42.05 -2.40
N GLY A 31 25.07 41.53 -1.18
CA GLY A 31 26.37 41.47 -0.48
C GLY A 31 26.92 42.85 -0.09
N MET A 32 26.05 43.86 0.06
CA MET A 32 26.46 45.25 0.30
C MET A 32 26.93 45.52 1.73
N VAL A 33 26.73 44.58 2.66
CA VAL A 33 27.27 44.67 4.02
C VAL A 33 28.73 44.22 4.00
N LEU A 34 29.65 45.18 3.98
CA LEU A 34 31.08 44.96 3.78
C LEU A 34 31.75 44.39 5.03
N ASP A 35 31.38 44.88 6.21
CA ASP A 35 31.97 44.48 7.49
C ASP A 35 30.89 44.40 8.57
N LEU A 36 31.07 43.44 9.50
CA LEU A 36 30.20 43.22 10.65
C LEU A 36 31.03 42.63 11.80
N VAL A 37 31.10 43.36 12.91
CA VAL A 37 31.87 42.98 14.10
C VAL A 37 30.97 43.04 15.33
N VAL A 38 30.92 41.94 16.08
CA VAL A 38 30.31 41.92 17.42
C VAL A 38 31.25 42.62 18.40
N LYS A 39 30.80 43.73 18.99
CA LYS A 39 31.58 44.51 19.97
C LYS A 39 31.45 43.99 21.39
N SER A 40 30.25 43.59 21.76
CA SER A 40 29.97 42.97 23.06
C SER A 40 28.72 42.10 22.96
N GLU A 41 28.68 41.04 23.75
CA GLU A 41 27.55 40.12 23.80
C GLU A 41 27.29 39.72 25.25
N GLY A 42 26.02 39.78 25.66
CA GLY A 42 25.53 39.26 26.93
C GLY A 42 24.42 38.24 26.73
N ALA A 43 23.85 37.75 27.83
CA ALA A 43 22.76 36.77 27.79
C ALA A 43 21.55 37.29 26.98
N LEU A 44 21.15 38.55 27.21
CA LEU A 44 19.98 39.17 26.61
C LEU A 44 20.29 40.30 25.63
N PHE A 45 21.56 40.52 25.26
CA PHE A 45 21.87 41.58 24.28
C PHE A 45 23.10 41.28 23.43
N VAL A 46 23.21 41.96 22.30
CA VAL A 46 24.42 42.03 21.47
C VAL A 46 24.60 43.44 20.92
N GLN A 47 25.84 43.90 20.85
CA GLN A 47 26.24 45.17 20.25
C GLN A 47 27.05 44.88 18.97
N LEU A 48 26.62 45.46 17.85
CA LEU A 48 27.23 45.30 16.53
C LEU A 48 27.80 46.63 16.03
N ASN A 49 28.97 46.57 15.40
CA ASN A 49 29.45 47.62 14.51
C ASN A 49 29.54 47.06 13.10
N ALA A 50 29.03 47.79 12.12
CA ALA A 50 29.02 47.32 10.74
C ALA A 50 29.22 48.45 9.74
N THR A 51 29.62 48.06 8.53
CA THR A 51 29.82 48.99 7.41
C THR A 51 29.08 48.47 6.19
N VAL A 52 28.22 49.30 5.59
CA VAL A 52 27.37 48.92 4.44
C VAL A 52 27.62 49.87 3.28
N LYS A 53 27.89 49.32 2.09
CA LYS A 53 27.97 50.10 0.86
C LYS A 53 26.58 50.63 0.52
N GLY A 54 26.50 51.92 0.24
CA GLY A 54 25.30 52.57 -0.27
C GLY A 54 25.63 53.50 -1.43
N ASN A 55 24.76 54.48 -1.66
CA ASN A 55 24.90 55.41 -2.78
C ASN A 55 25.99 56.46 -2.54
N ALA A 56 26.46 56.64 -1.30
CA ALA A 56 27.56 57.53 -0.98
C ALA A 56 28.93 56.94 -1.42
N ILE A 57 29.88 57.85 -1.64
CA ILE A 57 31.28 57.53 -1.94
C ILE A 57 31.84 56.63 -0.83
N ASN A 58 31.70 57.07 0.42
CA ASN A 58 32.10 56.31 1.60
C ASN A 58 30.96 55.39 2.07
N PRO A 59 31.25 54.12 2.43
CA PRO A 59 30.27 53.24 3.05
C PRO A 59 29.70 53.80 4.37
N TYR A 60 28.43 53.50 4.64
CA TYR A 60 27.76 53.92 5.87
C TYR A 60 28.16 53.02 7.04
N LYS A 61 28.67 53.64 8.10
CA LYS A 61 28.96 53.00 9.39
C LYS A 61 27.72 52.97 10.27
N GLN A 62 27.56 51.88 11.00
CA GLN A 62 26.43 51.64 11.90
C GLN A 62 26.90 51.11 13.25
N ASN A 63 26.13 51.46 14.28
CA ASN A 63 26.18 50.89 15.62
C ASN A 63 24.77 50.39 15.95
N ILE A 64 24.65 49.10 16.23
CA ILE A 64 23.33 48.46 16.41
C ILE A 64 23.35 47.67 17.71
N ARG A 65 22.36 47.92 18.57
CA ARG A 65 22.11 47.17 19.78
C ARG A 65 20.85 46.34 19.61
N ILE A 66 20.95 45.05 19.89
CA ILE A 66 19.81 44.13 19.85
C ILE A 66 19.61 43.59 21.26
N VAL A 67 18.40 43.71 21.79
CA VAL A 67 18.04 43.30 23.16
C VAL A 67 16.88 42.31 23.12
N TRP A 68 17.07 41.11 23.63
CA TRP A 68 16.04 40.08 23.71
C TRP A 68 15.21 40.22 24.98
N ARG A 69 13.92 39.89 24.88
CA ARG A 69 13.11 39.63 26.08
C ARG A 69 13.68 38.45 26.89
N PRO A 70 13.47 38.40 28.22
CA PRO A 70 13.96 37.31 29.06
C PRO A 70 13.49 35.91 28.62
N ASP A 71 12.37 35.83 27.93
CA ASP A 71 11.77 34.61 27.38
C ASP A 71 12.16 34.32 25.92
N TYR A 72 13.04 35.13 25.33
CA TYR A 72 13.47 35.11 23.92
C TYR A 72 12.32 35.10 22.89
N SER A 73 11.14 35.60 23.26
CA SER A 73 9.98 35.66 22.36
C SER A 73 10.13 36.69 21.23
N SER A 74 10.97 37.69 21.43
CA SER A 74 11.17 38.85 20.54
C SER A 74 12.44 39.59 20.91
N ALA A 75 12.91 40.43 20.00
CA ALA A 75 14.05 41.31 20.19
C ALA A 75 13.73 42.75 19.76
N GLU A 76 14.19 43.71 20.55
CA GLU A 76 14.20 45.13 20.21
C GLU A 76 15.52 45.47 19.51
N ILE A 77 15.46 46.34 18.50
CA ILE A 77 16.61 46.73 17.69
C ILE A 77 16.75 48.25 17.72
N ASP A 78 17.88 48.71 18.23
CA ASP A 78 18.24 50.12 18.29
C ASP A 78 19.48 50.35 17.41
N GLY A 79 19.28 50.94 16.23
CA GLY A 79 20.29 51.05 15.19
C GLY A 79 20.55 52.47 14.73
N ASP A 80 21.74 52.98 15.05
CA ASP A 80 22.27 54.24 14.53
C ASP A 80 23.09 54.01 13.26
N CYS A 81 22.78 54.74 12.21
CA CYS A 81 23.43 54.69 10.92
C CYS A 81 23.84 56.09 10.45
N SER A 82 25.07 56.22 9.97
CA SER A 82 25.60 57.45 9.34
C SER A 82 24.95 57.84 8.00
N CYS A 83 23.78 57.29 7.66
CA CYS A 83 23.06 57.63 6.44
C CYS A 83 22.03 58.75 6.71
N PRO A 84 21.47 59.41 5.68
CA PRO A 84 20.52 60.51 5.86
C PRO A 84 19.25 60.15 6.65
N VAL A 85 18.89 58.86 6.74
CA VAL A 85 17.74 58.38 7.53
C VAL A 85 18.08 58.28 9.03
N GLY A 86 19.35 58.08 9.38
CA GLY A 86 19.81 58.05 10.78
C GLY A 86 19.47 56.75 11.50
N TYR A 87 18.20 56.48 11.74
CA TYR A 87 17.73 55.46 12.67
C TYR A 87 17.04 54.29 11.95
N ASN A 88 17.30 53.04 12.38
CA ASN A 88 16.68 51.79 11.91
C ASN A 88 16.42 51.71 10.39
N CYS A 89 17.35 52.28 9.63
CA CYS A 89 17.19 52.40 8.19
C CYS A 89 17.40 51.06 7.48
N LYS A 90 17.21 51.03 6.16
CA LYS A 90 17.50 49.86 5.32
C LYS A 90 18.90 49.27 5.52
N HIS A 91 19.90 50.07 5.87
CA HIS A 91 21.25 49.56 6.12
C HIS A 91 21.33 48.80 7.45
N VAL A 92 20.64 49.28 8.50
CA VAL A 92 20.50 48.58 9.79
C VAL A 92 19.80 47.25 9.57
N ALA A 93 18.68 47.26 8.83
CA ALA A 93 17.97 46.04 8.45
C ALA A 93 18.88 45.04 7.71
N ALA A 94 19.70 45.49 6.77
CA ALA A 94 20.65 44.65 6.05
C ALA A 94 21.70 44.01 6.98
N VAL A 95 22.20 44.75 7.97
CA VAL A 95 23.17 44.24 8.96
C VAL A 95 22.50 43.24 9.91
N CYS A 96 21.29 43.52 10.39
CA CYS A 96 20.53 42.58 11.23
C CYS A 96 20.25 41.26 10.50
N LEU A 97 19.93 41.30 9.19
CA LEU A 97 19.79 40.11 8.36
C LEU A 97 21.10 39.34 8.20
N LYS A 98 22.24 40.04 8.02
CA LYS A 98 23.56 39.40 7.98
C LYS A 98 23.92 38.75 9.31
N TYR A 99 23.67 39.43 10.44
CA TYR A 99 23.90 38.88 11.77
C TYR A 99 23.03 37.65 12.03
N GLN A 100 21.74 37.71 11.67
CA GLN A 100 20.82 36.55 11.74
C GLN A 100 21.35 35.37 10.92
N ALA A 101 21.79 35.59 9.68
CA ALA A 101 22.33 34.54 8.82
C ALA A 101 23.66 33.96 9.35
N SER A 102 24.49 34.76 10.01
CA SER A 102 25.75 34.32 10.60
C SER A 102 25.57 33.50 11.88
N THR A 103 24.54 33.81 12.68
CA THR A 103 24.26 33.13 13.95
C THR A 103 23.40 31.87 13.79
N GLN A 104 22.74 31.71 12.65
CA GLN A 104 21.90 30.55 12.34
C GLN A 104 22.59 29.48 11.47
N ASN A 105 23.91 29.56 11.27
CA ASN A 105 24.70 28.58 10.51
C ASN A 105 25.65 27.76 11.41
N PRO A 106 25.23 26.56 11.83
CA PRO A 106 26.01 25.35 11.66
C PRO A 106 25.37 24.54 10.53
N SER A 107 26.04 24.52 9.38
CA SER A 107 25.81 23.60 8.25
C SER A 107 24.44 23.73 7.54
N GLN A 108 24.53 24.06 6.24
CA GLN A 108 23.46 24.06 5.24
C GLN A 108 22.29 23.09 5.52
N ILE A 109 21.17 23.65 5.96
CA ILE A 109 19.84 23.13 5.59
C ILE A 109 19.14 24.32 4.95
N ALA A 110 19.10 24.33 3.62
CA ALA A 110 18.28 25.25 2.86
C ALA A 110 16.85 25.18 3.41
N ALA A 111 16.23 26.33 3.67
CA ALA A 111 14.80 26.34 3.95
C ALA A 111 14.09 25.68 2.76
N PRO A 112 13.35 24.58 2.95
CA PRO A 112 12.69 23.91 1.84
C PRO A 112 11.66 24.88 1.28
N ASN A 113 11.90 25.40 0.08
CA ASN A 113 10.87 26.05 -0.71
C ASN A 113 9.73 25.03 -0.82
N CYS A 114 8.51 25.42 -0.45
CA CYS A 114 7.38 24.50 -0.48
C CYS A 114 7.13 23.97 -1.90
N PHE A 115 7.51 24.71 -2.94
CA PHE A 115 7.48 24.26 -4.31
C PHE A 115 8.64 23.31 -4.63
N ASP A 116 9.86 23.54 -4.13
CA ASP A 116 10.95 22.56 -4.31
C ASP A 116 10.65 21.26 -3.53
N TRP A 117 10.00 21.34 -2.36
CA TRP A 117 9.48 20.18 -1.66
C TRP A 117 8.38 19.48 -2.47
N LEU A 118 7.45 20.23 -3.07
CA LEU A 118 6.38 19.68 -3.91
C LEU A 118 6.94 19.00 -5.18
N GLU A 119 7.91 19.63 -5.84
CA GLU A 119 8.64 19.07 -6.97
C GLU A 119 9.48 17.85 -6.55
N SER A 120 10.07 17.87 -5.35
CA SER A 120 10.78 16.72 -4.79
C SER A 120 9.88 15.51 -4.52
N LEU A 121 8.55 15.67 -4.47
CA LEU A 121 7.61 14.53 -4.39
C LEU A 121 7.56 13.73 -5.70
N TYR A 122 7.92 14.34 -6.82
CA TYR A 122 8.02 13.70 -8.13
C TYR A 122 9.43 13.22 -8.45
N GLU A 123 10.45 13.75 -7.75
CA GLU A 123 11.81 13.26 -7.89
C GLU A 123 11.90 11.83 -7.34
N PRO A 124 12.37 10.85 -8.14
CA PRO A 124 12.63 9.52 -7.62
C PRO A 124 13.67 9.64 -6.50
N ILE A 125 13.40 9.02 -5.36
CA ILE A 125 14.32 8.99 -4.21
C ILE A 125 15.60 8.26 -4.65
N GLN A 126 16.55 9.00 -5.22
CA GLN A 126 17.89 8.51 -5.49
C GLN A 126 18.69 8.64 -4.21
N GLN A 127 18.57 7.63 -3.34
CA GLN A 127 19.61 7.44 -2.34
C GLN A 127 20.92 7.19 -3.11
N PRO A 128 22.03 7.88 -2.77
CA PRO A 128 23.33 7.58 -3.35
C PRO A 128 23.71 6.17 -2.95
N HIS A 129 23.28 5.20 -3.76
CA HIS A 129 23.55 3.79 -3.54
C HIS A 129 25.00 3.58 -3.98
N ASN A 130 25.89 3.41 -3.01
CA ASN A 130 27.22 2.92 -3.33
C ASN A 130 27.04 1.47 -3.80
N ALA A 131 27.21 1.21 -5.10
CA ALA A 131 27.04 -0.13 -5.70
C ALA A 131 27.91 -1.22 -5.01
N TYR A 132 28.89 -0.80 -4.21
CA TYR A 132 29.82 -1.65 -3.48
C TYR A 132 29.44 -1.92 -2.02
N GLU A 133 28.37 -1.32 -1.51
CA GLU A 133 27.92 -1.54 -0.14
C GLU A 133 27.12 -2.86 -0.02
N GLU A 134 27.30 -3.56 1.11
CA GLU A 134 26.54 -4.76 1.39
C GLU A 134 25.07 -4.39 1.66
N PHE A 135 24.14 -5.25 1.24
CA PHE A 135 22.71 -5.10 1.46
C PHE A 135 22.05 -6.47 1.69
N ILE A 136 20.80 -6.46 2.16
CA ILE A 136 19.97 -7.68 2.28
C ILE A 136 19.28 -8.00 0.95
N ALA A 137 19.59 -9.17 0.38
CA ALA A 137 18.80 -9.82 -0.65
C ALA A 137 17.80 -10.80 -0.02
N TYR A 138 16.55 -10.73 -0.45
CA TYR A 138 15.46 -11.61 -0.04
C TYR A 138 15.33 -12.76 -1.03
N LEU A 139 15.35 -14.00 -0.54
CA LEU A 139 15.25 -15.19 -1.38
C LEU A 139 13.90 -15.86 -1.14
N LEU A 140 13.01 -15.77 -2.14
CA LEU A 140 11.75 -16.51 -2.17
C LEU A 140 12.02 -17.96 -2.55
N LYS A 141 11.61 -18.90 -1.71
CA LYS A 141 11.86 -20.34 -1.90
C LYS A 141 10.59 -21.15 -1.66
N PRO A 142 10.43 -22.32 -2.30
CA PRO A 142 9.36 -23.24 -1.95
C PRO A 142 9.56 -23.75 -0.52
N GLY A 143 8.46 -23.84 0.22
CA GLY A 143 8.39 -24.47 1.54
C GLY A 143 8.23 -25.99 1.45
N LYS A 144 7.79 -26.61 2.54
CA LYS A 144 7.62 -28.08 2.59
C LYS A 144 6.34 -28.57 1.92
N ASN A 145 5.29 -27.75 2.00
CA ASN A 145 3.96 -28.09 1.49
C ASN A 145 3.71 -27.43 0.11
N PRO A 146 2.80 -27.98 -0.71
CA PRO A 146 2.34 -27.32 -1.93
C PRO A 146 1.86 -25.89 -1.64
N HIS A 147 2.21 -24.95 -2.52
CA HIS A 147 1.87 -23.51 -2.40
C HIS A 147 2.44 -22.79 -1.16
N GLU A 148 3.27 -23.45 -0.36
CA GLU A 148 4.02 -22.83 0.73
C GLU A 148 5.27 -22.16 0.17
N PHE A 149 5.51 -20.90 0.55
CA PHE A 149 6.71 -20.17 0.18
C PHE A 149 7.33 -19.52 1.40
N ILE A 150 8.65 -19.63 1.52
CA ILE A 150 9.43 -19.06 2.62
C ILE A 150 10.36 -17.96 2.14
N ILE A 151 10.77 -17.08 3.05
CA ILE A 151 11.79 -16.06 2.81
C ILE A 151 13.08 -16.41 3.56
N ASP A 152 14.16 -16.55 2.81
CA ASP A 152 15.53 -16.66 3.31
C ASP A 152 16.28 -15.34 3.03
N PHE A 153 17.35 -15.05 3.78
CA PHE A 153 18.04 -13.77 3.76
C PHE A 153 19.53 -13.94 3.47
N LEU A 154 20.03 -13.16 2.51
CA LEU A 154 21.43 -13.17 2.10
C LEU A 154 22.00 -11.75 2.20
N ILE A 155 23.10 -11.59 2.95
CA ILE A 155 23.88 -10.36 2.94
C ILE A 155 24.84 -10.46 1.74
N THR A 156 24.73 -9.52 0.80
CA THR A 156 25.52 -9.53 -0.44
C THR A 156 25.77 -8.12 -0.96
N LYS A 157 26.56 -8.00 -2.03
CA LYS A 157 26.84 -6.75 -2.73
C LYS A 157 26.98 -7.02 -4.23
N GLU A 158 26.82 -5.99 -5.05
CA GLU A 158 26.98 -6.13 -6.49
C GLU A 158 28.44 -6.40 -6.89
N LYS A 159 28.63 -7.12 -7.99
CA LYS A 159 29.91 -7.32 -8.65
C LYS A 159 30.19 -6.18 -9.62
N LYS A 160 31.46 -5.84 -9.80
CA LYS A 160 31.91 -4.89 -10.85
C LYS A 160 31.49 -5.30 -12.27
N SER A 161 31.33 -6.59 -12.52
CA SER A 161 30.92 -7.17 -13.80
C SER A 161 29.39 -7.30 -13.97
N GLY A 162 28.60 -6.81 -13.00
CA GLY A 162 27.18 -7.10 -12.89
C GLY A 162 26.87 -8.41 -12.16
N GLY A 163 25.66 -8.50 -11.61
CA GLY A 163 25.20 -9.60 -10.75
C GLY A 163 25.67 -9.50 -9.30
N LEU A 164 25.30 -10.47 -8.47
CA LEU A 164 25.56 -10.46 -7.02
C LEU A 164 26.73 -11.36 -6.62
N ASN A 165 27.40 -11.01 -5.52
CA ASN A 165 28.34 -11.90 -4.87
C ASN A 165 27.62 -13.07 -4.16
N LYS A 166 28.36 -14.15 -3.89
CA LYS A 166 27.83 -15.35 -3.20
C LYS A 166 27.23 -15.01 -1.83
N GLY A 167 27.73 -13.95 -1.19
CA GLY A 167 27.20 -13.42 0.07
C GLY A 167 27.34 -14.38 1.25
N ARG A 168 26.72 -14.02 2.37
CA ARG A 168 26.59 -14.85 3.58
C ARG A 168 25.15 -14.86 4.07
N LYS A 169 24.71 -15.96 4.67
CA LYS A 169 23.36 -16.06 5.23
C LYS A 169 23.21 -15.20 6.48
N THR A 170 21.99 -14.70 6.70
CA THR A 170 21.58 -14.08 7.95
C THR A 170 20.19 -14.57 8.36
N THR A 171 19.65 -14.11 9.48
CA THR A 171 18.36 -14.55 10.01
C THR A 171 17.40 -13.37 10.16
N LEU A 172 16.10 -13.68 10.19
CA LEU A 172 15.07 -12.69 10.47
C LEU A 172 15.29 -11.97 11.82
N ASN A 173 15.79 -12.68 12.84
CA ASN A 173 16.08 -12.09 14.15
C ASN A 173 17.21 -11.05 14.08
N ASN A 174 18.26 -11.30 13.29
CA ASN A 174 19.33 -10.32 13.10
C ASN A 174 18.80 -9.06 12.43
N LEU A 175 17.92 -9.20 11.42
CA LEU A 175 17.26 -8.04 10.85
C LEU A 175 16.40 -7.34 11.92
N ARG A 176 15.58 -8.08 12.67
CA ARG A 176 14.64 -7.53 13.65
C ARG A 176 15.27 -6.73 14.79
N TYR A 177 16.46 -7.12 15.26
CA TYR A 177 17.02 -6.60 16.52
C TYR A 177 18.32 -5.82 16.34
N SER A 178 18.89 -5.71 15.13
CA SER A 178 20.23 -5.15 14.91
C SER A 178 20.28 -3.89 14.04
N TYR A 179 19.17 -3.15 13.91
CA TYR A 179 19.03 -2.00 13.01
C TYR A 179 20.04 -0.86 13.22
N SER A 180 20.59 -0.68 14.42
CA SER A 180 21.42 0.49 14.74
C SER A 180 22.92 0.31 14.51
N TYR A 181 23.40 -0.90 14.20
CA TYR A 181 24.85 -1.19 14.12
C TYR A 181 25.30 -1.87 12.82
N LEU A 182 24.37 -2.24 11.94
CA LEU A 182 24.68 -3.00 10.72
C LEU A 182 24.49 -2.11 9.50
N SER A 183 25.58 -1.67 8.87
CA SER A 183 25.54 -0.79 7.69
C SER A 183 24.79 -1.38 6.50
N TYR A 184 24.65 -2.72 6.43
CA TYR A 184 23.96 -3.42 5.35
C TYR A 184 22.43 -3.55 5.51
N VAL A 185 21.87 -3.05 6.63
CA VAL A 185 20.43 -3.09 6.89
C VAL A 185 19.85 -1.71 6.62
N GLN A 186 18.96 -1.61 5.63
CA GLN A 186 18.29 -0.36 5.28
C GLN A 186 17.01 -0.17 6.14
N PRO A 187 16.51 1.07 6.33
CA PRO A 187 15.30 1.31 7.11
C PRO A 187 14.08 0.48 6.67
N GLN A 188 13.90 0.32 5.36
CA GLN A 188 12.83 -0.50 4.77
C GLN A 188 12.92 -1.99 5.12
N ASP A 189 14.13 -2.51 5.36
CA ASP A 189 14.35 -3.90 5.77
C ASP A 189 13.74 -4.15 7.15
N GLY A 190 13.67 -3.11 7.99
CA GLY A 190 13.11 -3.25 9.32
C GLY A 190 11.60 -3.36 9.36
N ASP A 191 10.92 -2.63 8.51
CA ASP A 191 9.46 -2.79 8.37
C ASP A 191 9.11 -4.13 7.74
N ILE A 192 9.89 -4.59 6.77
CA ILE A 192 9.77 -5.93 6.19
C ILE A 192 9.97 -7.00 7.27
N ALA A 193 11.02 -6.89 8.08
CA ALA A 193 11.29 -7.85 9.15
C ALA A 193 10.21 -7.87 10.24
N LYS A 194 9.60 -6.72 10.60
CA LYS A 194 8.44 -6.68 11.51
C LYS A 194 7.26 -7.46 10.93
N LEU A 195 6.93 -7.26 9.66
CA LEU A 195 5.84 -7.99 8.98
C LEU A 195 6.12 -9.49 8.92
N LEU A 196 7.33 -9.87 8.52
CA LEU A 196 7.74 -11.28 8.44
C LEU A 196 7.75 -11.96 9.82
N SER A 197 8.00 -11.21 10.90
CA SER A 197 7.98 -11.73 12.27
C SER A 197 6.59 -12.07 12.79
N ALA A 198 5.53 -11.57 12.15
CA ALA A 198 4.15 -11.93 12.48
C ALA A 198 3.69 -13.22 11.79
N LEU A 199 4.49 -13.76 10.87
CA LEU A 199 4.15 -14.96 10.09
C LEU A 199 4.52 -16.24 10.84
N THR A 200 3.85 -17.33 10.48
CA THR A 200 4.26 -18.67 10.88
C THR A 200 5.61 -19.02 10.26
N THR A 201 6.30 -20.00 10.85
CA THR A 201 7.62 -20.41 10.36
C THR A 201 7.63 -21.87 9.91
N SER A 202 8.42 -22.15 8.87
CA SER A 202 8.68 -23.50 8.34
C SER A 202 10.19 -23.65 8.18
N ALA A 203 10.75 -24.68 8.82
CA ALA A 203 12.20 -24.90 8.90
C ALA A 203 13.00 -23.66 9.38
N GLY A 204 12.42 -22.85 10.27
CA GLY A 204 13.05 -21.64 10.82
C GLY A 204 12.94 -20.39 9.92
N PHE A 205 12.24 -20.47 8.79
CA PHE A 205 12.00 -19.35 7.88
C PHE A 205 10.54 -18.90 7.91
N PRO A 206 10.24 -17.60 7.78
CA PRO A 206 8.87 -17.10 7.72
C PRO A 206 8.16 -17.57 6.45
N VAL A 207 6.91 -18.04 6.59
CA VAL A 207 6.04 -18.52 5.50
C VAL A 207 5.14 -17.38 5.03
N LEU A 208 5.22 -17.02 3.75
CA LEU A 208 4.34 -16.03 3.14
C LEU A 208 2.90 -16.53 3.10
N SER A 209 2.06 -15.95 3.94
CA SER A 209 0.64 -16.27 4.01
C SER A 209 -0.19 -15.09 4.50
N GLY A 210 -1.45 -15.05 4.09
CA GLY A 210 -2.42 -14.02 4.50
C GLY A 210 -1.99 -12.59 4.17
N THR A 211 -2.62 -11.63 4.85
CA THR A 211 -2.41 -10.19 4.60
C THR A 211 -1.01 -9.71 4.99
N ALA A 212 -0.45 -10.21 6.10
CA ALA A 212 0.91 -9.85 6.49
C ALA A 212 1.95 -10.36 5.47
N GLY A 213 1.76 -11.56 4.92
CA GLY A 213 2.58 -12.10 3.84
C GLY A 213 2.47 -11.29 2.57
N TYR A 214 1.25 -10.89 2.19
CA TYR A 214 0.99 -9.99 1.05
C TYR A 214 1.77 -8.67 1.18
N LEU A 215 1.67 -8.01 2.33
CA LEU A 215 2.33 -6.72 2.59
C LEU A 215 3.86 -6.85 2.61
N ALA A 216 4.38 -7.91 3.24
CA ALA A 216 5.81 -8.18 3.26
C ALA A 216 6.34 -8.40 1.83
N LEU A 217 5.68 -9.25 1.05
CA LEU A 217 6.04 -9.55 -0.33
C LEU A 217 6.00 -8.30 -1.21
N SER A 218 4.94 -7.51 -1.09
CA SER A 218 4.78 -6.24 -1.82
C SER A 218 5.89 -5.26 -1.50
N LYS A 219 6.29 -5.14 -0.23
CA LYS A 219 7.42 -4.29 0.17
C LYS A 219 8.75 -4.82 -0.38
N MET A 220 9.01 -6.12 -0.27
CA MET A 220 10.23 -6.74 -0.82
C MET A 220 10.35 -6.54 -2.34
N LEU A 221 9.25 -6.69 -3.09
CA LEU A 221 9.24 -6.42 -4.55
C LEU A 221 9.64 -4.98 -4.88
N LYS A 222 9.10 -4.00 -4.13
CA LYS A 222 9.42 -2.57 -4.31
C LYS A 222 10.89 -2.25 -4.05
N THR A 223 11.59 -3.06 -3.24
CA THR A 223 13.02 -2.84 -2.98
C THR A 223 13.92 -3.18 -4.16
N GLY A 224 13.44 -3.96 -5.16
CA GLY A 224 14.30 -4.50 -6.22
C GLY A 224 15.35 -5.49 -5.70
N ARG A 225 15.14 -6.11 -4.52
CA ARG A 225 16.08 -7.04 -3.87
C ARG A 225 15.47 -8.42 -3.59
N LEU A 226 14.35 -8.77 -4.21
CA LEU A 226 13.69 -10.07 -4.08
C LEU A 226 14.09 -10.99 -5.24
N TYR A 227 14.55 -12.19 -4.93
CA TYR A 227 15.05 -13.15 -5.91
C TYR A 227 14.37 -14.52 -5.73
N TRP A 228 14.21 -15.26 -6.83
CA TRP A 228 13.71 -16.63 -6.80
C TRP A 228 14.86 -17.61 -6.54
N LEU A 229 14.76 -18.45 -5.49
CA LEU A 229 15.72 -19.47 -5.06
C LEU A 229 17.10 -18.97 -4.62
N ASN A 230 17.80 -18.21 -5.45
CA ASN A 230 19.16 -17.75 -5.23
C ASN A 230 19.39 -16.39 -5.91
N ALA A 231 20.50 -15.75 -5.54
CA ALA A 231 20.88 -14.42 -6.01
C ALA A 231 21.50 -14.38 -7.43
N ASP A 232 21.70 -15.55 -8.06
CA ASP A 232 22.18 -15.64 -9.45
C ASP A 232 21.02 -15.53 -10.46
N ASN A 233 19.79 -15.79 -10.02
CA ASN A 233 18.59 -15.59 -10.82
C ASN A 233 18.25 -14.10 -10.97
N PRO A 234 17.47 -13.71 -12.00
CA PRO A 234 16.96 -12.35 -12.12
C PRO A 234 16.14 -11.93 -10.90
N VAL A 235 16.19 -10.64 -10.57
CA VAL A 235 15.31 -10.04 -9.56
C VAL A 235 13.85 -10.21 -9.97
N LEU A 236 13.01 -10.58 -9.01
CA LEU A 236 11.56 -10.62 -9.17
C LEU A 236 10.99 -9.20 -9.28
N LYS A 237 10.14 -8.98 -10.28
CA LYS A 237 9.47 -7.71 -10.55
C LYS A 237 7.96 -7.82 -10.36
N ALA A 238 7.29 -6.68 -10.26
CA ALA A 238 5.83 -6.64 -10.36
C ALA A 238 5.40 -7.10 -11.76
N GLY A 239 4.46 -8.05 -11.80
CA GLY A 239 3.83 -8.55 -13.02
C GLY A 239 2.44 -7.94 -13.25
N PRO A 240 1.88 -8.08 -14.46
CA PRO A 240 0.53 -7.62 -14.77
C PRO A 240 -0.54 -8.46 -14.07
N ASP A 241 -1.73 -7.89 -13.87
CA ASP A 241 -2.86 -8.64 -13.34
C ASP A 241 -3.34 -9.71 -14.33
N ARG A 242 -3.57 -10.93 -13.83
CA ARG A 242 -4.01 -12.08 -14.64
C ARG A 242 -5.41 -12.56 -14.25
N ASP A 243 -6.07 -13.24 -15.17
CA ASP A 243 -7.33 -13.91 -14.89
C ASP A 243 -7.07 -15.23 -14.12
N LEU A 244 -7.93 -15.54 -13.14
CA LEU A 244 -7.90 -16.82 -12.43
C LEU A 244 -9.06 -17.67 -12.93
N ALA A 245 -8.75 -18.69 -13.72
CA ALA A 245 -9.73 -19.64 -14.21
C ALA A 245 -9.67 -20.94 -13.40
N LEU A 246 -10.84 -21.51 -13.13
CA LEU A 246 -10.97 -22.86 -12.60
C LEU A 246 -11.31 -23.79 -13.76
N ALA A 247 -10.73 -24.98 -13.78
CA ALA A 247 -11.00 -25.95 -14.84
C ALA A 247 -11.00 -27.38 -14.29
N TRP A 248 -11.95 -28.19 -14.74
CA TRP A 248 -11.90 -29.63 -14.50
C TRP A 248 -11.02 -30.30 -15.55
N GLN A 249 -10.09 -31.13 -15.10
CA GLN A 249 -9.24 -31.96 -15.94
C GLN A 249 -9.76 -33.39 -15.89
N GLN A 250 -10.01 -33.98 -17.06
CA GLN A 250 -10.46 -35.36 -17.19
C GLN A 250 -9.26 -36.30 -17.32
N SER A 251 -9.23 -37.37 -16.52
CA SER A 251 -8.23 -38.43 -16.61
C SER A 251 -8.57 -39.42 -17.74
N GLU A 252 -7.63 -40.31 -18.06
CA GLU A 252 -7.88 -41.41 -19.02
C GLU A 252 -9.01 -42.36 -18.57
N ALA A 253 -9.18 -42.53 -17.25
CA ALA A 253 -10.29 -43.31 -16.67
C ALA A 253 -11.64 -42.56 -16.71
N GLY A 254 -11.65 -41.30 -17.14
CA GLY A 254 -12.83 -40.45 -17.25
C GLY A 254 -13.19 -39.68 -15.98
N ASP A 255 -12.39 -39.78 -14.92
CA ASP A 255 -12.57 -39.06 -13.66
C ASP A 255 -12.16 -37.60 -13.79
N PHE A 256 -12.74 -36.72 -12.97
CA PHE A 256 -12.50 -35.28 -13.03
C PHE A 256 -11.77 -34.79 -11.78
N SER A 257 -10.70 -34.02 -11.97
CA SER A 257 -10.01 -33.30 -10.89
C SER A 257 -10.02 -31.79 -11.15
N LEU A 258 -10.27 -30.99 -10.12
CA LEU A 258 -10.32 -29.54 -10.25
C LEU A 258 -8.89 -28.98 -10.21
N SER A 259 -8.57 -28.10 -11.16
CA SER A 259 -7.30 -27.40 -11.21
C SER A 259 -7.50 -25.90 -11.46
N ILE A 260 -6.44 -25.16 -11.19
CA ILE A 260 -6.34 -23.72 -11.49
C ILE A 260 -5.25 -23.58 -12.55
N PRO A 261 -5.57 -23.74 -13.84
CA PRO A 261 -4.61 -23.45 -14.89
C PRO A 261 -4.30 -21.96 -14.86
N ILE A 262 -3.05 -21.61 -14.58
CA ILE A 262 -2.58 -20.23 -14.68
C ILE A 262 -1.61 -20.17 -15.86
N GLU A 263 -1.99 -19.44 -16.91
CA GLU A 263 -1.18 -19.27 -18.11
C GLU A 263 -0.44 -17.93 -18.11
N PRO A 264 0.83 -17.89 -18.59
CA PRO A 264 1.77 -19.02 -18.66
C PRO A 264 1.97 -19.68 -17.29
N ALA A 265 2.38 -20.96 -17.27
CA ALA A 265 2.49 -21.78 -16.06
C ALA A 265 3.16 -21.03 -14.88
N THR A 266 2.38 -20.74 -13.84
CA THR A 266 2.86 -20.04 -12.65
C THR A 266 2.60 -20.82 -11.37
N LYS A 267 3.20 -20.37 -10.28
CA LYS A 267 2.94 -20.88 -8.95
C LYS A 267 1.97 -19.95 -8.23
N LEU A 268 0.97 -20.52 -7.56
CA LEU A 268 0.01 -19.79 -6.74
C LEU A 268 0.57 -19.56 -5.32
N LEU A 269 0.48 -18.31 -4.84
CA LEU A 269 0.86 -17.90 -3.49
C LEU A 269 -0.40 -17.60 -2.66
N PHE A 270 -0.51 -18.26 -1.51
CA PHE A 270 -1.61 -18.10 -0.55
C PHE A 270 -1.44 -16.88 0.38
N THR A 271 -1.07 -15.74 -0.20
CA THR A 271 -1.21 -14.42 0.44
C THR A 271 -2.67 -13.95 0.37
N ASP A 272 -3.04 -12.87 1.05
CA ASP A 272 -4.39 -12.31 0.92
C ASP A 272 -4.33 -10.81 0.58
N PRO A 273 -4.68 -10.41 -0.66
CA PRO A 273 -5.19 -11.24 -1.75
C PRO A 273 -4.15 -12.25 -2.30
N PRO A 274 -4.60 -13.33 -2.97
CA PRO A 274 -3.71 -14.31 -3.59
C PRO A 274 -2.91 -13.69 -4.72
N LEU A 275 -1.68 -14.18 -4.91
CA LEU A 275 -0.75 -13.73 -5.93
C LEU A 275 -0.25 -14.92 -6.76
N TYR A 276 0.26 -14.64 -7.96
CA TYR A 276 0.98 -15.63 -8.75
C TYR A 276 2.49 -15.30 -8.77
N LEU A 277 3.31 -16.34 -8.99
CA LEU A 277 4.74 -16.23 -9.29
C LEU A 277 5.03 -16.91 -10.63
N ASP A 278 5.39 -16.09 -11.61
CA ASP A 278 5.92 -16.53 -12.90
C ASP A 278 7.45 -16.59 -12.82
N THR A 279 7.98 -17.79 -12.70
CA THR A 279 9.42 -18.02 -12.61
C THR A 279 10.14 -17.86 -13.95
N ALA A 280 9.43 -17.92 -15.08
CA ALA A 280 10.01 -17.77 -16.41
C ALA A 280 10.25 -16.29 -16.73
N SER A 281 9.30 -15.42 -16.39
CA SER A 281 9.45 -13.95 -16.56
C SER A 281 9.99 -13.23 -15.33
N ALA A 282 10.29 -13.96 -14.25
CA ALA A 282 10.71 -13.41 -12.95
C ALA A 282 9.73 -12.33 -12.45
N ALA A 283 8.44 -12.67 -12.44
CA ALA A 283 7.37 -11.73 -12.09
C ALA A 283 6.43 -12.27 -11.00
N VAL A 284 5.98 -11.38 -10.13
CA VAL A 284 4.92 -11.63 -9.15
C VAL A 284 3.79 -10.64 -9.41
N GLY A 285 2.57 -11.14 -9.61
CA GLY A 285 1.43 -10.28 -9.95
C GLY A 285 0.14 -10.75 -9.26
N ALA A 286 -0.88 -9.91 -9.36
CA ALA A 286 -2.20 -10.17 -8.78
C ALA A 286 -3.14 -10.85 -9.78
N PHE A 287 -4.29 -11.28 -9.26
CA PHE A 287 -5.40 -11.73 -10.08
C PHE A 287 -6.46 -10.63 -10.18
N LYS A 288 -7.09 -10.50 -11.35
CA LYS A 288 -8.16 -9.53 -11.57
C LYS A 288 -9.39 -9.85 -10.70
N PRO A 289 -10.08 -8.84 -10.15
CA PRO A 289 -11.35 -9.05 -9.48
C PRO A 289 -12.49 -9.35 -10.47
N PRO A 290 -13.51 -10.12 -10.07
CA PRO A 290 -13.64 -10.81 -8.79
C PRO A 290 -12.71 -12.04 -8.71
N CYS A 291 -11.91 -12.14 -7.65
CA CYS A 291 -11.01 -13.26 -7.40
C CYS A 291 -11.38 -13.91 -6.06
N PRO A 292 -11.39 -15.26 -5.95
CA PRO A 292 -11.62 -15.92 -4.67
C PRO A 292 -10.55 -15.55 -3.64
N THR A 293 -10.94 -15.51 -2.36
CA THR A 293 -9.99 -15.34 -1.25
C THR A 293 -9.08 -16.56 -1.14
N THR A 294 -7.94 -16.43 -0.44
CA THR A 294 -7.04 -17.56 -0.22
C THR A 294 -7.73 -18.75 0.47
N GLU A 295 -8.64 -18.51 1.41
CA GLU A 295 -9.40 -19.58 2.06
C GLU A 295 -10.39 -20.26 1.10
N GLN A 296 -10.99 -19.52 0.18
CA GLN A 296 -11.81 -20.10 -0.89
C GLN A 296 -10.94 -20.93 -1.85
N LEU A 297 -9.78 -20.42 -2.27
CA LEU A 297 -8.85 -21.15 -3.15
C LEU A 297 -8.36 -22.45 -2.53
N LYS A 298 -8.05 -22.46 -1.22
CA LYS A 298 -7.69 -23.70 -0.50
C LYS A 298 -8.82 -24.74 -0.54
N LYS A 299 -10.08 -24.32 -0.33
CA LYS A 299 -11.24 -25.22 -0.41
C LYS A 299 -11.47 -25.76 -1.82
N ILE A 300 -11.31 -24.90 -2.82
CA ILE A 300 -11.41 -25.25 -4.25
C ILE A 300 -10.34 -26.28 -4.61
N LEU A 301 -9.08 -26.05 -4.23
CA LEU A 301 -7.98 -26.97 -4.52
C LEU A 301 -8.02 -28.27 -3.71
N ALA A 302 -8.77 -28.29 -2.59
CA ALA A 302 -9.06 -29.49 -1.82
C ALA A 302 -10.25 -30.29 -2.37
N ALA A 303 -10.84 -29.89 -3.51
CA ALA A 303 -11.94 -30.61 -4.13
C ALA A 303 -11.53 -32.08 -4.39
N PRO A 304 -12.38 -33.05 -3.99
CA PRO A 304 -12.10 -34.44 -4.26
C PRO A 304 -12.13 -34.74 -5.75
N ILE A 305 -11.49 -35.83 -6.16
CA ILE A 305 -11.68 -36.40 -7.49
C ILE A 305 -13.15 -36.80 -7.62
N ILE A 306 -13.78 -36.40 -8.71
CA ILE A 306 -15.15 -36.79 -9.06
C ILE A 306 -15.07 -37.98 -10.00
N PRO A 307 -15.52 -39.17 -9.58
CA PRO A 307 -15.53 -40.33 -10.47
C PRO A 307 -16.42 -40.12 -11.69
N ALA A 308 -16.06 -40.70 -12.83
CA ALA A 308 -16.80 -40.58 -14.09
C ALA A 308 -18.30 -40.88 -13.95
N ALA A 309 -18.66 -41.86 -13.11
CA ALA A 309 -20.03 -42.29 -12.85
C ALA A 309 -20.90 -41.23 -12.15
N TYR A 310 -20.29 -40.33 -11.37
CA TYR A 310 -20.98 -39.25 -10.65
C TYR A 310 -20.89 -37.92 -11.39
N ALA A 311 -20.11 -37.82 -12.47
CA ALA A 311 -19.84 -36.55 -13.15
C ALA A 311 -21.11 -35.86 -13.67
N ASP A 312 -22.06 -36.62 -14.22
CA ASP A 312 -23.32 -36.07 -14.73
C ASP A 312 -24.22 -35.57 -13.58
N GLU A 313 -24.38 -36.37 -12.53
CA GLU A 313 -25.17 -35.99 -11.35
C GLU A 313 -24.55 -34.79 -10.64
N PHE A 314 -23.24 -34.79 -10.41
CA PHE A 314 -22.52 -33.69 -9.79
C PHE A 314 -22.67 -32.40 -10.61
N SER A 315 -22.49 -32.48 -11.93
CA SER A 315 -22.63 -31.31 -12.83
C SER A 315 -24.04 -30.75 -12.78
N GLN A 316 -25.06 -31.61 -12.77
CA GLN A 316 -26.45 -31.20 -12.60
C GLN A 316 -26.65 -30.52 -11.24
N ARG A 317 -26.29 -31.15 -10.12
CA ARG A 317 -26.48 -30.56 -8.79
C ARG A 317 -25.75 -29.24 -8.61
N LEU A 318 -24.52 -29.12 -9.12
CA LEU A 318 -23.77 -27.86 -9.08
C LEU A 318 -24.50 -26.76 -9.84
N THR A 319 -25.03 -27.07 -11.04
CA THR A 319 -25.74 -26.09 -11.88
C THR A 319 -27.13 -25.73 -11.32
N LEU A 320 -27.83 -26.70 -10.72
CA LEU A 320 -29.23 -26.56 -10.27
C LEU A 320 -29.37 -26.08 -8.83
N GLU A 321 -28.61 -26.68 -7.91
CA GLU A 321 -28.73 -26.47 -6.47
C GLU A 321 -27.73 -25.42 -5.95
N HIS A 322 -26.67 -25.14 -6.72
CA HIS A 322 -25.57 -24.27 -6.29
C HIS A 322 -25.11 -23.24 -7.36
N PRO A 323 -26.03 -22.54 -8.04
CA PRO A 323 -25.67 -21.68 -9.18
C PRO A 323 -24.84 -20.44 -8.79
N GLY A 324 -24.84 -20.05 -7.52
CA GLY A 324 -24.01 -18.96 -7.00
C GLY A 324 -22.54 -19.33 -6.71
N LEU A 325 -22.16 -20.60 -6.83
CA LEU A 325 -20.76 -21.00 -6.67
C LEU A 325 -19.98 -20.67 -7.94
N PRO A 326 -18.79 -20.02 -7.84
CA PRO A 326 -17.97 -19.68 -9.00
C PRO A 326 -17.18 -20.89 -9.50
N LEU A 327 -17.82 -22.05 -9.65
CA LEU A 327 -17.24 -23.31 -10.08
C LEU A 327 -17.84 -23.72 -11.43
N PRO A 328 -17.02 -24.02 -12.45
CA PRO A 328 -17.54 -24.62 -13.68
C PRO A 328 -18.05 -26.03 -13.40
N ALA A 329 -19.03 -26.49 -14.17
CA ALA A 329 -19.47 -27.89 -14.14
C ALA A 329 -18.43 -28.81 -14.83
N PRO A 330 -18.11 -30.00 -14.27
CA PRO A 330 -17.21 -30.95 -14.91
C PRO A 330 -17.67 -31.38 -16.31
N LYS A 331 -18.97 -31.58 -16.49
CA LYS A 331 -19.60 -31.84 -17.78
C LYS A 331 -20.57 -30.70 -18.12
N LYS A 332 -20.64 -30.37 -19.40
CA LYS A 332 -21.58 -29.38 -19.91
C LYS A 332 -23.01 -29.85 -19.66
N VAL A 333 -23.76 -29.07 -18.90
CA VAL A 333 -25.19 -29.30 -18.67
C VAL A 333 -25.97 -28.42 -19.64
N ALA A 334 -26.71 -29.03 -20.56
CA ALA A 334 -27.60 -28.28 -21.43
C ALA A 334 -28.82 -27.83 -20.62
N VAL A 335 -29.00 -26.52 -20.53
CA VAL A 335 -30.15 -25.88 -19.87
C VAL A 335 -30.92 -25.10 -20.92
N THR A 336 -32.23 -25.30 -20.96
CA THR A 336 -33.13 -24.55 -21.86
C THR A 336 -33.74 -23.39 -21.08
N GLU A 337 -33.65 -22.18 -21.59
CA GLU A 337 -34.23 -20.99 -20.97
C GLU A 337 -35.74 -20.94 -21.23
N LEU A 338 -36.52 -20.67 -20.19
CA LEU A 338 -37.94 -20.40 -20.23
C LEU A 338 -38.20 -19.02 -19.62
N ASP A 339 -38.33 -18.04 -20.51
CA ASP A 339 -38.57 -16.64 -20.15
C ASP A 339 -40.02 -16.23 -20.39
N GLY A 340 -40.47 -15.18 -19.69
CA GLY A 340 -41.77 -14.57 -19.93
C GLY A 340 -42.98 -15.39 -19.47
N LEU A 341 -42.78 -16.37 -18.59
CA LEU A 341 -43.86 -17.11 -17.95
C LEU A 341 -44.46 -16.28 -16.81
N GLU A 342 -45.79 -16.19 -16.76
CA GLU A 342 -46.52 -15.49 -15.71
C GLU A 342 -46.46 -16.26 -14.38
N ALA A 343 -46.21 -15.55 -13.27
CA ALA A 343 -46.20 -16.11 -11.93
C ALA A 343 -47.62 -16.26 -11.38
N VAL A 344 -48.15 -17.48 -11.35
CA VAL A 344 -49.50 -17.75 -10.83
C VAL A 344 -49.41 -18.27 -9.40
N PRO A 345 -49.86 -17.51 -8.38
CA PRO A 345 -49.74 -17.92 -6.98
C PRO A 345 -50.60 -19.14 -6.65
N ARG A 346 -50.08 -20.03 -5.81
CA ARG A 346 -50.81 -21.17 -5.26
C ARG A 346 -50.53 -21.37 -3.78
N LEU A 347 -51.62 -21.52 -3.03
CA LEU A 347 -51.60 -21.88 -1.62
C LEU A 347 -51.93 -23.36 -1.43
N TRP A 348 -51.11 -24.09 -0.69
CA TRP A 348 -51.47 -25.41 -0.17
C TRP A 348 -51.71 -25.36 1.32
N LEU A 349 -52.82 -25.97 1.72
CA LEU A 349 -53.16 -26.24 3.11
C LEU A 349 -53.09 -27.74 3.29
N PHE A 350 -52.24 -28.20 4.21
CA PHE A 350 -52.11 -29.61 4.52
C PHE A 350 -51.89 -29.80 6.00
N GLY A 351 -52.14 -31.01 6.50
CA GLY A 351 -51.95 -31.34 7.90
C GLY A 351 -51.20 -32.64 8.08
N LYS A 352 -50.45 -32.74 9.16
CA LYS A 352 -49.70 -33.95 9.52
C LYS A 352 -49.89 -34.24 11.00
N GLN A 353 -50.23 -35.49 11.31
CA GLN A 353 -50.20 -35.98 12.68
C GLN A 353 -48.75 -35.96 13.16
N PHE A 354 -48.45 -35.18 14.19
CA PHE A 354 -47.12 -35.09 14.77
C PHE A 354 -46.90 -36.15 15.85
N ASN A 355 -47.93 -36.41 16.67
CA ASN A 355 -47.99 -37.51 17.63
C ASN A 355 -49.46 -37.85 17.93
N ALA A 356 -49.74 -38.86 18.75
CA ALA A 356 -51.09 -39.35 19.04
C ALA A 356 -52.10 -38.28 19.53
N GLN A 357 -51.63 -37.14 20.06
CA GLN A 357 -52.48 -36.07 20.61
C GLN A 357 -52.42 -34.76 19.80
N HIS A 358 -51.48 -34.62 18.86
CA HIS A 358 -51.26 -33.36 18.14
C HIS A 358 -51.29 -33.54 16.63
N TYR A 359 -52.18 -32.79 15.98
CA TYR A 359 -52.25 -32.63 14.54
C TYR A 359 -51.80 -31.20 14.18
N ILE A 360 -50.81 -31.08 13.30
CA ILE A 360 -50.25 -29.79 12.89
C ILE A 360 -50.77 -29.45 11.50
N HIS A 361 -51.28 -28.23 11.35
CA HIS A 361 -51.66 -27.66 10.05
C HIS A 361 -50.51 -26.81 9.51
N PHE A 362 -50.24 -26.97 8.22
CA PHE A 362 -49.22 -26.26 7.46
C PHE A 362 -49.87 -25.49 6.32
N MET A 363 -49.27 -24.34 6.03
CA MET A 363 -49.57 -23.54 4.85
C MET A 363 -48.26 -23.34 4.08
N ALA A 364 -48.27 -23.64 2.79
CA ALA A 364 -47.12 -23.44 1.91
C ALA A 364 -47.56 -22.66 0.68
N VAL A 365 -46.77 -21.64 0.33
CA VAL A 365 -46.97 -20.81 -0.86
C VAL A 365 -45.95 -21.24 -1.92
N GLY A 366 -46.42 -21.33 -3.16
CA GLY A 366 -45.58 -21.48 -4.34
C GLY A 366 -46.19 -20.74 -5.53
N PHE A 367 -45.45 -20.71 -6.63
CA PHE A 367 -45.86 -20.07 -7.87
C PHE A 367 -45.76 -21.04 -9.03
N TYR A 368 -46.78 -21.11 -9.85
CA TYR A 368 -46.68 -21.76 -11.14
C TYR A 368 -46.10 -20.82 -12.18
N TYR A 369 -45.18 -21.37 -12.95
CA TYR A 369 -44.66 -20.81 -14.20
C TYR A 369 -44.94 -21.85 -15.29
N GLY A 370 -46.02 -21.63 -16.04
CA GLY A 370 -46.57 -22.66 -16.93
C GLY A 370 -46.98 -23.91 -16.15
N GLU A 371 -46.37 -25.06 -16.45
CA GLU A 371 -46.63 -26.32 -15.73
C GLU A 371 -45.71 -26.55 -14.52
N HIS A 372 -44.72 -25.68 -14.30
CA HIS A 372 -43.70 -25.86 -13.29
C HIS A 372 -44.02 -25.10 -12.02
N LEU A 373 -43.90 -25.79 -10.90
CA LEU A 373 -44.23 -25.27 -9.59
C LEU A 373 -42.97 -24.92 -8.82
N LEU A 374 -42.82 -23.66 -8.44
CA LEU A 374 -41.65 -23.13 -7.75
C LEU A 374 -42.00 -22.72 -6.32
N SER A 375 -41.05 -22.92 -5.40
CA SER A 375 -41.18 -22.49 -4.01
C SER A 375 -41.09 -20.96 -3.91
N ALA A 376 -41.91 -20.35 -3.05
CA ALA A 376 -41.85 -18.91 -2.77
C ALA A 376 -40.64 -18.47 -1.92
N ILE A 377 -39.78 -19.40 -1.48
CA ILE A 377 -38.71 -19.14 -0.48
C ILE A 377 -37.35 -18.83 -1.15
N THR A 378 -37.20 -19.07 -2.45
CA THR A 378 -35.93 -18.87 -3.17
C THR A 378 -35.74 -17.39 -3.55
N PRO A 379 -34.63 -16.76 -3.14
CA PRO A 379 -34.36 -15.34 -3.38
C PRO A 379 -33.77 -15.03 -4.77
N GLU A 380 -33.49 -16.04 -5.61
CA GLU A 380 -32.87 -15.84 -6.92
C GLU A 380 -33.87 -15.46 -8.02
N ASP A 381 -33.43 -14.69 -9.02
CA ASP A 381 -34.23 -14.26 -10.18
C ASP A 381 -34.55 -15.40 -11.17
N TYR A 382 -34.06 -16.61 -10.91
CA TYR A 382 -34.30 -17.79 -11.73
C TYR A 382 -34.43 -19.05 -10.88
N SER A 383 -35.08 -20.08 -11.43
CA SER A 383 -35.13 -21.42 -10.84
C SER A 383 -34.93 -22.46 -11.93
N VAL A 384 -34.17 -23.50 -11.63
CA VAL A 384 -33.91 -24.56 -12.60
C VAL A 384 -34.66 -25.83 -12.22
N VAL A 385 -35.47 -26.35 -13.14
CA VAL A 385 -36.31 -27.53 -12.94
C VAL A 385 -35.92 -28.67 -13.88
N LYS A 386 -36.09 -29.91 -13.43
CA LYS A 386 -35.87 -31.10 -14.24
C LYS A 386 -37.15 -31.53 -14.93
N SER A 387 -37.13 -31.59 -16.26
CA SER A 387 -38.25 -32.06 -17.08
C SER A 387 -37.87 -33.30 -17.90
N LYS A 388 -38.84 -33.88 -18.62
CA LYS A 388 -38.58 -34.96 -19.59
C LYS A 388 -37.71 -34.52 -20.78
N GLN A 389 -37.67 -33.22 -21.06
CA GLN A 389 -36.91 -32.63 -22.18
C GLN A 389 -35.50 -32.18 -21.78
N GLY A 390 -35.14 -32.27 -20.50
CA GLY A 390 -33.86 -31.82 -19.95
C GLY A 390 -34.06 -30.83 -18.81
N LEU A 391 -33.01 -30.05 -18.53
CA LEU A 391 -33.05 -29.02 -17.50
C LEU A 391 -33.58 -27.72 -18.10
N LEU A 392 -34.53 -27.09 -17.41
CA LEU A 392 -35.18 -25.86 -17.81
C LEU A 392 -34.86 -24.79 -16.77
N ARG A 393 -34.27 -23.66 -17.16
CA ARG A 393 -34.10 -22.49 -16.29
C ARG A 393 -35.24 -21.52 -16.55
N ILE A 394 -36.05 -21.30 -15.54
CA ILE A 394 -37.22 -20.43 -15.57
C ILE A 394 -36.83 -19.10 -14.94
N THR A 395 -36.96 -18.01 -15.69
CA THR A 395 -36.82 -16.65 -15.16
C THR A 395 -38.04 -16.31 -14.32
N ARG A 396 -37.82 -15.85 -13.09
CA ARG A 396 -38.89 -15.55 -12.13
C ARG A 396 -39.32 -14.10 -12.23
N ASP A 397 -40.62 -13.88 -12.16
CA ASP A 397 -41.22 -12.56 -11.99
C ASP A 397 -41.32 -12.23 -10.48
N VAL A 398 -40.17 -11.87 -9.91
CA VAL A 398 -40.03 -11.60 -8.47
C VAL A 398 -40.92 -10.45 -8.01
N GLU A 399 -41.23 -9.48 -8.88
CA GLU A 399 -42.14 -8.38 -8.56
C GLU A 399 -43.57 -8.86 -8.36
N SER A 400 -44.09 -9.66 -9.31
CA SER A 400 -45.42 -10.25 -9.19
C SER A 400 -45.53 -11.24 -8.04
N GLU A 401 -44.50 -12.05 -7.79
CA GLU A 401 -44.46 -12.95 -6.63
C GLU A 401 -44.56 -12.19 -5.31
N ARG A 402 -43.80 -11.10 -5.18
CA ARG A 402 -43.81 -10.25 -3.99
C ARG A 402 -45.17 -9.56 -3.82
N ALA A 403 -45.75 -9.04 -4.90
CA ALA A 403 -47.08 -8.44 -4.85
C ALA A 403 -48.13 -9.45 -4.37
N ALA A 404 -48.09 -10.70 -4.84
CA ALA A 404 -49.03 -11.74 -4.43
C ALA A 404 -48.91 -12.21 -2.97
N ILE A 405 -47.75 -12.02 -2.33
CA ILE A 405 -47.52 -12.38 -0.91
C ILE A 405 -47.92 -11.24 0.03
N PHE A 406 -47.72 -9.99 -0.38
CA PHE A 406 -47.87 -8.80 0.46
C PHE A 406 -49.11 -7.94 0.15
N ALA A 407 -49.85 -8.23 -0.92
CA ALA A 407 -51.19 -7.69 -1.16
C ALA A 407 -52.22 -8.37 -0.26
#